data_AF-A0A536KBW9-F1
#
_entry.id   AF-A0A536KBW9-F1
#
_cell.length_a   1.000
_cell.length_b   1.000
_cell.length_c   1.000
_cell.angle_alpha   90.00
_cell.angle_beta   90.00
_cell.angle_gamma   90.00
#
_symmetry.space_group_name_H-M   'P 1'
#
loop_
_entity.id
_entity.type
_entity.pdbx_description
1 polymer ?
#
loop_
_entity_poly.entity_id
_entity_poly.type
_entity_poly.pdbx_seq_one_letter_code
_entity_poly.pdbx_strand_id
1 'polypeptide(L)' 'MRIGLDVAQHQLLWPELMERVQFAENAGFDGAWVFDHFKPLYGNPNGPCMEGWTLLAGLAA' A
#
# COMPACT_ATOMS: atom_id res chain seq x y z
N MET A 1 18.02 8.93 -11.27
CA MET A 1 17.10 9.18 -10.14
C MET A 1 16.02 8.12 -10.21
N ARG A 2 15.61 7.54 -9.06
CA ARG A 2 14.51 6.58 -8.98
C ARG A 2 13.35 7.19 -8.20
N ILE A 3 12.11 6.93 -8.59
CA ILE A 3 10.90 7.45 -7.97
C ILE A 3 9.97 6.28 -7.64
N GLY A 4 9.55 6.17 -6.37
CA GLY A 4 8.59 5.16 -5.92
C GLY A 4 7.31 5.80 -5.37
N LEU A 5 6.27 4.97 -5.19
CA LEU A 5 4.98 5.38 -4.64
C LEU A 5 4.78 4.78 -3.24
N ASP A 6 4.55 5.62 -2.24
CA ASP A 6 4.01 5.17 -0.94
C ASP A 6 2.48 5.02 -1.07
N VAL A 7 1.96 3.80 -0.88
CA VAL A 7 0.55 3.50 -1.08
C VAL A 7 -0.31 3.69 0.18
N ALA A 8 0.31 3.82 1.35
CA ALA A 8 -0.32 3.99 2.66
C ALA A 8 -1.57 3.10 2.89
N GLN A 9 -1.38 1.86 3.34
CA GLN A 9 -2.43 0.83 3.44
C GLN A 9 -3.57 1.00 4.45
N HIS A 10 -3.66 2.12 5.17
CA HIS A 10 -4.80 2.36 6.07
C HIS A 10 -6.00 2.96 5.34
N GLN A 11 -7.20 2.75 5.88
CA GLN A 11 -8.47 3.20 5.30
C GLN A 11 -8.76 2.63 3.91
N LEU A 12 -8.02 1.60 3.48
CA LEU A 12 -8.14 0.98 2.17
C LEU A 12 -8.32 -0.53 2.29
N LEU A 13 -9.13 -1.09 1.39
CA LEU A 13 -9.26 -2.52 1.18
C LEU A 13 -8.23 -3.02 0.16
N TRP A 14 -8.08 -4.35 0.08
CA TRP A 14 -7.14 -5.00 -0.82
C TRP A 14 -7.25 -4.53 -2.29
N PRO A 15 -8.45 -4.43 -2.90
CA PRO A 15 -8.56 -4.04 -4.31
C PRO A 15 -8.01 -2.63 -4.57
N GLU A 16 -8.21 -1.70 -3.64
CA GLU A 16 -7.73 -0.32 -3.75
C GLU A 16 -6.20 -0.26 -3.64
N LEU A 17 -5.60 -1.11 -2.81
CA LEU A 17 -4.15 -1.21 -2.69
C LEU A 17 -3.52 -1.80 -3.95
N MET A 18 -4.13 -2.87 -4.49
CA MET A 18 -3.68 -3.48 -5.74
C MET A 18 -3.76 -2.49 -6.90
N GLU A 19 -4.87 -1.76 -7.02
CA GLU A 19 -5.06 -0.74 -8.07
C GLU A 19 -3.97 0.34 -8.02
N ARG A 20 -3.59 0.81 -6.82
CA ARG A 20 -2.52 1.81 -6.65
C ARG A 20 -1.16 1.30 -7.09
N VAL A 21 -0.82 0.06 -6.75
CA VAL A 21 0.46 -0.54 -7.13
C VAL A 21 0.50 -0.80 -8.65
N GLN A 22 -0.57 -1.32 -9.22
CA GLN A 22 -0.70 -1.49 -10.68
C GLN A 22 -0.63 -0.15 -11.41
N PHE A 23 -1.23 0.91 -10.86
CA PHE A 23 -1.08 2.26 -11.38
C PHE A 23 0.39 2.70 -11.36
N ALA A 24 1.10 2.51 -10.26
CA ALA A 24 2.51 2.87 -10.14
C ALA A 24 3.38 2.14 -11.18
N GLU A 25 3.15 0.83 -11.35
CA GLU A 25 3.84 0.03 -12.35
C GLU A 25 3.58 0.54 -13.78
N ASN A 26 2.31 0.74 -14.13
CA ASN A 26 1.92 1.23 -15.46
C ASN A 26 2.42 2.66 -15.74
N ALA A 27 2.59 3.48 -14.70
CA ALA A 27 3.10 4.84 -14.81
C ALA A 27 4.64 4.94 -14.78
N GLY A 28 5.35 3.80 -14.64
CA GLY A 28 6.82 3.75 -14.70
C GLY A 28 7.54 4.10 -13.40
N PHE A 29 6.88 3.97 -12.24
CA PHE A 29 7.55 4.08 -10.95
C PHE A 29 8.48 2.88 -10.71
N ASP A 30 9.57 3.10 -9.98
CA ASP A 30 10.58 2.08 -9.69
C ASP A 30 10.17 1.11 -8.57
N GLY A 31 9.07 1.40 -7.86
CA GLY A 31 8.57 0.52 -6.81
C GLY A 31 7.44 1.13 -5.98
N ALA A 32 6.84 0.30 -5.13
CA ALA A 32 5.81 0.66 -4.17
C ALA A 32 6.29 0.44 -2.73
N TRP A 33 5.84 1.28 -1.81
CA TRP A 33 6.19 1.22 -0.39
C TRP A 33 4.92 1.16 0.47
N VAL A 34 4.99 0.38 1.54
CA VAL A 34 3.96 0.26 2.59
C VAL A 34 4.60 0.61 3.95
N PHE A 35 3.79 0.87 4.97
CA PHE A 35 4.28 1.20 6.31
C PHE A 35 4.05 0.05 7.31
N ASP A 36 4.83 0.00 8.39
CA ASP A 36 4.73 -1.07 9.38
C ASP A 36 3.88 -0.65 10.59
N HIS A 37 2.57 -0.55 10.40
CA HIS A 37 1.63 -0.29 11.50
C HIS A 37 0.39 -1.18 11.40
N PHE A 38 -0.04 -1.72 12.54
CA PHE A 38 -1.28 -2.49 12.65
C PHE A 38 -2.54 -1.63 12.72
N LYS A 39 -2.41 -0.31 12.91
CA LYS A 39 -3.54 0.61 13.10
C LYS A 39 -3.41 1.83 12.20
N PRO A 40 -4.54 2.40 11.75
CA PRO A 40 -4.52 3.63 10.97
C PRO A 40 -3.86 4.79 11.72
N LEU A 41 -2.94 5.49 11.05
CA LEU A 41 -2.34 6.72 11.54
C LEU A 41 -3.34 7.90 11.64
N TYR A 42 -4.35 7.91 10.77
CA TYR A 42 -5.42 8.90 10.74
C TYR A 42 -6.70 8.30 10.14
N GLY A 43 -7.81 9.05 10.21
CA GLY A 43 -9.13 8.60 9.78
C GLY A 43 -9.86 7.81 10.86
N ASN A 44 -10.69 6.85 10.47
CA ASN A 44 -11.39 5.97 11.42
C ASN A 44 -10.37 5.05 12.12
N PRO A 45 -10.21 5.09 13.46
CA PRO A 45 -9.26 4.22 14.18
C PRO A 45 -9.60 2.72 14.09
N ASN A 46 -10.84 2.40 13.72
CA ASN A 46 -11.30 1.04 13.44
C ASN A 46 -11.41 0.74 11.94
N GLY A 47 -10.89 1.63 11.08
CA GLY A 47 -10.81 1.41 9.64
C GLY A 47 -9.82 0.30 9.28
N PRO A 48 -9.87 -0.20 8.03
CA PRO A 48 -8.96 -1.25 7.58
C PRO A 48 -7.51 -0.76 7.61
N CYS A 49 -6.59 -1.67 7.94
CA CYS A 49 -5.14 -1.45 7.88
C CYS A 49 -4.48 -2.82 7.73
N MET A 50 -3.91 -3.11 6.57
CA MET A 50 -3.26 -4.40 6.33
C MET A 50 -1.89 -4.45 7.02
N GLU A 51 -1.52 -5.66 7.47
CA GLU A 51 -0.20 -5.91 8.06
C GLU A 51 0.88 -5.82 6.97
N GLY A 52 1.99 -5.13 7.27
CA GLY A 52 2.95 -4.67 6.28
C GLY A 52 3.63 -5.80 5.49
N TRP A 53 4.14 -6.83 6.16
CA TRP A 53 4.87 -7.91 5.50
C TRP A 53 3.96 -8.81 4.66
N THR A 54 2.80 -9.16 5.18
CA THR A 54 1.79 -9.95 4.47
C THR A 54 1.28 -9.18 3.25
N LEU A 55 1.04 -7.87 3.39
CA LEU A 55 0.64 -7.02 2.27
C LEU A 55 1.74 -6.97 1.20
N LEU A 56 2.99 -6.76 1.59
CA LEU A 56 4.12 -6.70 0.64
C LEU A 56 4.27 -8.02 -0.12
N ALA A 57 4.12 -9.16 0.55
CA ALA A 57 4.15 -10.48 -0.09
C ALA A 57 2.97 -10.66 -1.08
N GLY A 58 1.77 -10.20 -0.71
CA GLY A 58 0.60 -10.26 -1.58
C GLY A 58 0.71 -9.37 -2.82
N LEU A 59 1.28 -8.17 -2.68
CA LEU A 59 1.47 -7.22 -3.79
C LEU A 59 2.56 -7.68 -4.77
N ALA A 60 3.51 -8.51 -4.33
CA ALA A 60 4.63 -9.01 -5.13
C ALA A 60 4.38 -10.37 -5.80
N ALA A 61 3.20 -10.98 -5.58
CA ALA A 61 2.82 -12.28 -6.12
C ALA A 61 2.32 -12.20 -7.57
#